data_AF-G2DZJ4-F1
#
_entry.id   AF-G2DZJ4-F1
#
_cell.length_a   1.000
_cell.length_b   1.000
_cell.length_c   1.000
_cell.angle_alpha   90.00
_cell.angle_beta   90.00
_cell.angle_gamma   90.00
#
_symmetry.space_group_name_H-M   'P 1'
#
loop_
_entity.id
_entity.type
_entity.pdbx_description
1 polymer ?
#
loop_
_entity_poly.entity_id
_entity_poly.type
_entity_poly.pdbx_seq_one_letter_code
_entity_poly.pdbx_strand_id
1 'polypeptide(L)'
;MTPLEKVEALYEELVAWYGEGKDREVRAASKLLMIALLELKEHDRRGWQSLVEDYVHMLNEDPERFRRLIESNHGKSKRGDTDTGHLEDLIA
;
A
#
# COMPACT_ATOMS: atom_id res chain seq x y z
N MET A 1 -12.45 3.73 2.44
CA MET A 1 -11.02 3.97 2.61
C MET A 1 -10.30 2.66 2.88
N THR A 2 -9.62 2.12 1.87
CA THR A 2 -8.70 0.98 2.02
C THR A 2 -7.45 1.42 2.79
N PRO A 3 -6.62 0.49 3.28
CA PRO A 3 -5.35 0.86 3.93
C PRO A 3 -4.44 1.70 3.02
N LEU A 4 -4.42 1.44 1.71
CA LEU A 4 -3.64 2.23 0.77
C LEU A 4 -4.19 3.65 0.63
N GLU A 5 -5.51 3.80 0.52
CA GLU A 5 -6.18 5.11 0.47
C GLU A 5 -5.90 5.95 1.72
N LYS A 6 -5.68 5.33 2.89
CA LYS A 6 -5.24 6.04 4.11
C LYS A 6 -3.81 6.57 4.00
N VAL A 7 -2.91 5.79 3.39
CA VAL A 7 -1.51 6.22 3.18
C VAL A 7 -1.45 7.35 2.16
N GLU A 8 -2.29 7.31 1.13
CA GLU A 8 -2.41 8.39 0.14
C GLU A 8 -2.94 9.68 0.77
N ALA A 9 -3.98 9.60 1.60
CA ALA A 9 -4.47 10.75 2.35
C ALA A 9 -3.38 11.35 3.26
N LEU A 10 -2.62 10.52 3.97
CA LEU A 10 -1.49 10.98 4.78
C LEU A 10 -0.40 11.65 3.93
N TYR A 11 -0.11 11.11 2.74
CA TYR A 11 0.83 11.73 1.81
C TYR A 11 0.36 13.13 1.39
N GLU A 12 -0.91 13.27 1.01
CA GLU A 12 -1.51 14.56 0.65
C GLU A 12 -1.44 15.58 1.80
N GLU A 13 -1.75 15.14 3.03
CA GLU A 13 -1.61 15.96 4.23
C GLU A 13 -0.17 16.45 4.46
N LEU A 14 0.82 15.56 4.28
CA LEU A 14 2.24 15.91 4.41
C LEU A 14 2.67 16.90 3.33
N VAL A 15 2.24 16.71 2.08
CA VAL A 15 2.53 17.64 0.99
C VAL A 15 1.93 19.01 1.27
N ALA A 16 0.68 19.07 1.75
CA ALA A 16 0.02 20.31 2.13
C ALA A 16 0.75 21.02 3.29
N TRP A 17 1.25 20.28 4.28
CA TRP A 17 2.00 20.83 5.41
C TRP A 17 3.28 21.54 4.98
N TYR A 18 3.96 21.06 3.93
CA TYR A 18 5.16 21.68 3.40
C TYR A 18 4.91 22.97 2.58
N GLY A 19 3.66 23.34 2.31
CA GLY A 19 3.29 24.60 1.64
C GLY A 19 3.91 24.75 0.25
N GLU A 20 4.51 25.89 -0.05
CA GLU A 20 5.21 26.18 -1.32
C GLU A 20 6.70 25.77 -1.32
N GLY A 21 7.15 25.05 -0.28
CA GLY A 21 8.55 24.66 -0.21
C GLY A 21 8.94 23.79 -1.40
N LYS A 22 10.03 24.12 -2.10
CA LYS A 22 10.59 23.36 -3.22
C LYS A 22 10.67 21.85 -2.89
N ASP A 23 10.33 20.98 -3.85
CA ASP A 23 10.43 19.52 -3.73
C ASP A 23 9.58 18.92 -2.58
N ARG A 24 8.47 19.56 -2.21
CA ARG A 24 7.59 19.10 -1.12
C ARG A 24 7.07 17.67 -1.30
N GLU A 25 6.73 17.28 -2.53
CA GLU A 25 6.28 15.94 -2.90
C GLU A 25 7.39 14.92 -2.61
N VAL A 26 8.62 15.24 -3.02
CA VAL A 26 9.80 14.41 -2.77
C VAL A 26 10.10 14.32 -1.27
N ARG A 27 9.98 15.42 -0.52
CA ARG A 27 10.16 15.41 0.94
C ARG A 27 9.12 14.54 1.64
N ALA A 28 7.85 14.69 1.30
CA ALA A 28 6.76 13.90 1.86
C ALA A 28 6.94 12.40 1.56
N ALA A 29 7.18 12.05 0.29
CA ALA A 29 7.42 10.67 -0.12
C ALA A 29 8.66 10.08 0.57
N SER A 30 9.75 10.84 0.69
CA SER A 30 10.96 10.40 1.38
C SER A 30 10.71 10.10 2.86
N LYS A 31 9.90 10.92 3.55
CA LYS A 31 9.54 10.66 4.95
C LYS A 31 8.72 9.39 5.11
N LEU A 32 7.74 9.18 4.24
CA LEU A 32 6.96 7.94 4.24
C LEU A 32 7.84 6.72 3.96
N LEU A 33 8.75 6.81 2.99
CA LEU A 33 9.70 5.73 2.68
C LEU A 33 10.63 5.41 3.85
N MET A 34 11.17 6.43 4.53
CA MET A 34 12.04 6.22 5.69
C MET A 34 11.34 5.42 6.80
N ILE A 35 10.08 5.75 7.09
CA ILE A 35 9.28 5.03 8.08
C ILE A 35 8.96 3.62 7.58
N ALA A 36 8.50 3.48 6.33
CA ALA A 36 8.17 2.18 5.75
C ALA A 36 9.37 1.21 5.78
N LEU A 37 10.58 1.68 5.45
CA LEU A 37 11.79 0.85 5.50
C LEU A 37 12.15 0.43 6.92
N LEU A 38 11.96 1.30 7.92
CA LEU A 38 12.20 0.97 9.32
C LEU A 38 11.24 -0.14 9.79
N GLU A 39 9.95 0.02 9.52
CA GLU A 39 8.91 -0.94 9.90
C GLU A 39 9.07 -2.28 9.17
N LEU A 40 9.36 -2.26 7.86
CA LEU A 40 9.62 -3.46 7.07
C LEU A 40 10.81 -4.25 7.63
N LYS A 41 11.91 -3.57 7.96
CA LYS A 41 13.08 -4.20 8.56
C LYS A 41 12.78 -4.81 9.93
N GLU A 42 11.99 -4.13 10.76
CA GLU A 42 11.63 -4.60 12.11
C GLU A 42 10.73 -5.84 12.06
N HIS A 43 9.75 -5.84 11.15
CA HIS A 43 8.69 -6.84 11.12
C HIS A 43 8.90 -7.98 10.12
N ASP A 44 9.68 -7.78 9.06
CA ASP A 44 10.02 -8.82 8.08
C ASP A 44 11.53 -9.13 8.11
N ARG A 45 11.95 -9.87 9.14
CA ARG A 45 13.36 -10.14 9.45
C ARG A 45 14.16 -10.88 8.36
N ARG A 46 13.54 -11.41 7.29
CA ARG A 46 14.25 -12.19 6.26
C ARG A 46 13.88 -11.87 4.81
N GLY A 47 12.77 -11.17 4.55
CA GLY A 47 12.29 -10.90 3.19
C GLY A 47 12.25 -9.43 2.79
N TRP A 48 12.40 -8.50 3.74
CA TRP A 48 12.06 -7.10 3.51
C TRP A 48 12.88 -6.45 2.38
N GLN A 49 14.17 -6.78 2.27
CA GLN A 49 15.04 -6.21 1.26
C GLN A 49 14.66 -6.69 -0.14
N SER A 50 14.43 -8.00 -0.32
CA SER A 50 13.97 -8.54 -1.61
C SER A 50 12.60 -8.00 -2.00
N LEU A 51 11.69 -7.82 -1.04
CA LEU A 51 10.39 -7.18 -1.30
C LEU A 51 10.55 -5.74 -1.85
N VAL A 52 11.45 -4.95 -1.26
CA VAL A 52 11.75 -3.59 -1.73
C VAL A 52 12.38 -3.62 -3.12
N GLU A 53 13.35 -4.52 -3.35
CA GLU A 53 14.00 -4.70 -4.65
C GLU A 53 13.00 -5.10 -5.74
N ASP A 54 12.05 -5.98 -5.43
CA ASP A 54 10.99 -6.39 -6.36
C ASP A 54 10.09 -5.21 -6.77
N TYR A 55 9.73 -4.33 -5.84
CA TYR A 55 8.95 -3.13 -6.16
C TYR A 55 9.73 -2.16 -7.04
N VAL A 56 11.02 -1.93 -6.73
CA VAL A 56 11.88 -1.07 -7.55
C VAL A 56 12.10 -1.66 -8.94
N HIS A 57 12.32 -2.97 -9.03
CA HIS A 57 12.46 -3.67 -10.30
C HIS A 57 11.18 -3.56 -11.13
N MET A 58 10.00 -3.75 -10.52
CA MET A 58 8.72 -3.57 -11.21
C MET A 58 8.54 -2.15 -11.73
N LEU A 59 8.90 -1.13 -10.96
CA LEU A 59 8.84 0.27 -11.40
C LEU A 59 9.75 0.55 -12.60
N ASN A 60 10.91 -0.11 -12.70
CA ASN A 60 11.85 0.07 -13.81
C ASN A 60 11.42 -0.67 -15.08
N GLU A 61 10.91 -1.91 -14.94
CA GLU A 61 10.60 -2.77 -16.08
C GLU A 61 9.15 -2.62 -16.58
N ASP A 62 8.17 -2.46 -15.69
CA ASP A 62 6.75 -2.37 -16.03
C ASP A 62 6.00 -1.40 -15.08
N PRO A 63 6.15 -0.08 -15.29
CA PRO A 63 5.45 0.94 -14.49
C PRO A 63 3.92 0.81 -14.54
N GLU A 64 3.38 0.32 -15.64
CA GLU A 64 1.94 0.12 -15.82
C GLU A 64 1.42 -1.00 -14.92
N ARG A 65 2.18 -2.08 -14.77
CA ARG A 65 1.87 -3.14 -13.79
C ARG A 65 1.92 -2.61 -12.36
N PHE A 66 2.88 -1.76 -12.03
CA PHE A 66 2.93 -1.13 -10.71
C PHE A 66 1.69 -0.26 -10.47
N ARG A 67 1.26 0.53 -11.47
CA ARG A 67 0.03 1.32 -11.38
C ARG A 67 -1.20 0.43 -11.18
N ARG A 68 -1.35 -0.65 -11.96
CA ARG A 68 -2.45 -1.61 -11.78
C ARG A 68 -2.45 -2.26 -10.39
N LEU A 69 -1.28 -2.51 -9.81
CA LEU A 69 -1.16 -3.03 -8.45
C LEU A 69 -1.72 -2.03 -7.43
N ILE A 70 -1.35 -0.75 -7.52
CA ILE A 70 -1.89 0.33 -6.68
C ILE A 70 -3.41 0.44 -6.86
N GLU A 71 -3.89 0.52 -8.10
CA GLU A 71 -5.32 0.60 -8.43
C GLU A 71 -6.11 -0.61 -7.88
N SER A 72 -5.52 -1.81 -7.89
CA SER A 72 -6.18 -3.00 -7.36
C SER A 72 -6.40 -2.95 -5.84
N ASN A 73 -5.63 -2.11 -5.13
CA ASN A 73 -5.74 -1.86 -3.70
C ASN A 73 -6.66 -0.66 -3.39
N HIS A 74 -7.12 0.08 -4.41
CA HIS A 74 -8.21 1.03 -4.29
C HIS A 74 -9.55 0.29 -4.35
N GLY A 75 -10.45 0.56 -3.41
CA GLY A 75 -11.88 0.30 -3.53
C GLY A 75 -12.41 -1.11 -3.83
N LYS A 76 -11.64 -2.20 -4.01
CA LYS A 76 -12.19 -3.56 -3.94
C LYS A 76 -12.52 -3.90 -2.49
N SER A 77 -13.66 -3.38 -2.03
CA SER A 77 -14.42 -4.01 -0.96
C SER A 77 -14.51 -5.50 -1.32
N LYS A 78 -13.90 -6.35 -0.50
CA LYS A 78 -14.24 -7.78 -0.45
C LYS A 78 -15.69 -7.87 0.05
N ARG A 79 -16.66 -7.52 -0.79
CA ARG A 79 -18.05 -7.90 -0.60
C ARG A 79 -18.18 -9.32 -1.12
N GLY A 80 -18.52 -10.23 -0.22
CA GLY A 80 -19.03 -11.57 -0.55
C GLY A 80 -17.94 -12.62 -0.72
N ASP A 81 -17.42 -13.13 0.39
CA ASP A 81 -17.27 -14.57 0.54
C ASP A 81 -17.30 -14.94 2.03
N THR A 82 -18.40 -14.57 2.67
CA THR A 82 -18.93 -15.40 3.74
C THR A 82 -20.09 -16.13 3.09
N ASP A 83 -19.77 -17.22 2.40
CA ASP A 83 -20.74 -18.25 2.09
C ASP A 83 -21.43 -18.65 3.40
N THR A 84 -22.61 -18.07 3.61
CA THR A 84 -23.51 -18.40 4.73
C THR A 84 -24.54 -19.44 4.24
N GLY A 85 -24.16 -20.25 3.25
CA GLY A 85 -25.02 -21.22 2.57
C GLY A 85 -24.65 -22.69 2.83
N HIS A 86 -24.01 -23.02 3.96
CA HIS A 86 -23.71 -24.43 4.26
C HIS A 86 -23.70 -24.82 5.76
N LEU A 87 -24.59 -24.23 6.57
CA LEU A 87 -24.76 -24.65 7.98
C LEU A 87 -26.20 -25.01 8.39
N GLU A 88 -27.17 -25.03 7.47
CA GLU A 88 -28.56 -25.46 7.78
C GLU A 88 -28.88 -26.90 7.33
N ASP A 89 -28.00 -27.58 6.58
CA ASP A 89 -28.20 -28.97 6.13
C ASP A 89 -27.56 -30.04 7.04
N LEU A 90 -27.04 -29.66 8.21
CA LEU A 90 -26.34 -30.56 9.14
C LEU A 90 -27.10 -30.84 10.45
N ILE A 91 -28.35 -30.42 10.54
CA ILE A 91 -29.26 -30.77 11.65
C ILE A 91 -30.60 -31.27 11.09
N ALA A 92 -30.53 -32.34 10.30
CA ALA A 92 -31.67 -33.21 9.97
C ALA A 92 -31.47 -34.59 10.60
#